data_AF-A0AAV4SL03-F1
#
_entry.id   AF-A0AAV4SL03-F1
#
_cell.length_a   1.000
_cell.length_b   1.000
_cell.length_c   1.000
_cell.angle_alpha   90.00
_cell.angle_beta   90.00
_cell.angle_gamma   90.00
#
_symmetry.space_group_name_H-M   'P 1'
#
loop_
_entity.id
_entity.type
_entity.pdbx_description
1 polymer ?
#
loop_
_entity_poly.entity_id
_entity_poly.type
_entity_poly.pdbx_seq_one_letter_code
_entity_poly.pdbx_strand_id
1 'polypeptide(L)'
;MESSHIIQSAGIALESSHIIQSTGLVRESSHIIQSTGLVMESSHIIQSTGLVMESSDIIQSAGLVRESSHIIQSTGLVMESSHIIQSAGLVLESSHIIQSVGLVLESSHIIQSAGLVMESSHIIQSAGLVLESSHIIQSTGLKSFSLLDFFF
;
A
#
# COMPACT_ATOMS: atom_id res chain seq x y z
N MET A 1 -19.20 -28.92 -1.61
CA MET A 1 -19.79 -27.58 -1.78
C MET A 1 -19.87 -26.99 -0.39
N GLU A 2 -18.80 -26.36 0.07
CA GLU A 2 -18.84 -25.63 1.33
C GLU A 2 -19.74 -24.42 1.13
N SER A 3 -20.79 -24.31 1.94
CA SER A 3 -21.62 -23.13 1.99
C SER A 3 -20.76 -21.97 2.48
N SER A 4 -20.42 -21.04 1.59
CA SER A 4 -19.83 -19.76 1.96
C SER A 4 -20.86 -18.96 2.75
N HIS A 5 -20.84 -19.11 4.07
CA HIS A 5 -21.62 -18.25 4.95
C HIS A 5 -21.05 -16.83 4.91
N ILE A 6 -21.91 -15.82 5.07
CA ILE A 6 -21.50 -14.43 5.27
C ILE A 6 -21.68 -14.12 6.75
N ILE A 7 -20.61 -13.67 7.41
CA ILE A 7 -20.67 -13.22 8.80
C ILE A 7 -20.83 -11.70 8.80
N GLN A 8 -21.94 -11.23 9.36
CA GLN A 8 -22.13 -9.80 9.65
C GLN A 8 -21.84 -9.56 11.14
N SER A 9 -20.87 -8.69 11.44
CA SER A 9 -20.50 -8.37 12.83
C SER A 9 -20.32 -6.87 13.01
N ALA A 10 -20.99 -6.29 14.00
CA ALA A 10 -20.70 -4.93 14.46
C ALA A 10 -19.69 -4.90 15.62
N GLY A 11 -19.29 -6.09 16.12
CA GLY A 11 -18.45 -6.26 17.30
C GLY A 11 -17.09 -6.84 16.94
N ILE A 12 -16.80 -8.04 17.44
CA ILE A 12 -15.53 -8.74 17.20
C ILE A 12 -15.80 -10.01 16.38
N ALA A 13 -15.08 -10.19 15.29
CA ALA A 13 -14.94 -11.46 14.59
C ALA A 13 -13.52 -12.00 14.86
N LEU A 14 -13.42 -13.11 15.59
CA LEU A 14 -12.12 -13.62 16.05
C LEU A 14 -11.38 -14.40 14.96
N GLU A 15 -12.01 -15.43 14.40
CA GLU A 15 -11.43 -16.28 13.35
C GLU A 15 -12.52 -16.67 12.38
N SER A 16 -12.27 -16.52 11.08
CA SER A 16 -13.21 -17.01 10.07
C SER A 16 -12.54 -17.39 8.76
N SER A 17 -12.96 -18.53 8.22
CA SER A 17 -12.75 -18.94 6.83
C SER A 17 -13.90 -18.53 5.90
N HIS A 18 -14.79 -17.66 6.37
CA HIS A 18 -15.96 -17.17 5.64
C HIS A 18 -15.80 -15.72 5.22
N ILE A 19 -16.72 -15.24 4.36
CA ILE A 19 -16.77 -13.83 3.99
C ILE A 19 -17.26 -13.03 5.21
N ILE A 20 -16.51 -12.01 5.61
CA ILE A 20 -16.85 -11.14 6.74
C ILE A 20 -17.28 -9.76 6.23
N GLN A 21 -18.40 -9.27 6.75
CA GLN A 21 -18.79 -7.87 6.69
C GLN A 21 -18.75 -7.31 8.13
N SER A 22 -17.82 -6.40 8.41
CA SER A 22 -17.61 -5.90 9.77
C SER A 22 -17.52 -4.39 9.85
N THR A 23 -18.14 -3.80 10.87
CA THR A 23 -17.87 -2.41 11.27
C THR A 23 -16.98 -2.31 12.51
N GLY A 24 -16.62 -3.47 13.09
CA GLY A 24 -15.81 -3.56 14.31
C GLY A 24 -14.43 -4.17 14.05
N LEU A 25 -14.00 -5.04 14.97
CA LEU A 25 -12.70 -5.70 14.91
C LEU A 25 -12.80 -7.04 14.18
N VAL A 26 -11.94 -7.28 13.20
CA VAL A 26 -11.63 -8.60 12.66
C VAL A 26 -10.22 -8.95 13.11
N ARG A 27 -10.09 -9.97 13.95
CA ARG A 27 -8.77 -10.40 14.46
C ARG A 27 -8.02 -11.21 13.40
N GLU A 28 -8.67 -12.20 12.80
CA GLU A 28 -8.03 -13.09 11.84
C GLU A 28 -9.05 -13.61 10.82
N SER A 29 -8.69 -13.60 9.52
CA SER A 29 -9.48 -14.27 8.49
C SER A 29 -8.65 -14.73 7.30
N SER A 30 -8.98 -15.93 6.82
CA SER A 30 -8.38 -16.52 5.63
C SER A 30 -9.22 -16.38 4.36
N HIS A 31 -10.21 -15.47 4.36
CA HIS A 31 -11.09 -15.26 3.22
C HIS A 31 -11.34 -13.76 3.00
N ILE A 32 -12.48 -13.40 2.39
CA ILE A 32 -12.77 -12.02 1.97
C ILE A 32 -13.30 -11.22 3.15
N ILE A 33 -12.69 -10.07 3.42
CA ILE A 33 -13.17 -9.12 4.43
C ILE A 33 -13.65 -7.84 3.75
N GLN A 34 -14.86 -7.40 4.09
CA GLN A 34 -15.34 -6.04 3.87
C GLN A 34 -15.44 -5.35 5.24
N SER A 35 -14.59 -4.35 5.49
CA SER A 35 -14.51 -3.72 6.81
C SER A 35 -14.52 -2.19 6.77
N THR A 36 -15.21 -1.56 7.72
CA THR A 36 -15.01 -0.14 8.04
C THR A 36 -14.24 0.06 9.35
N GLY A 37 -13.89 -1.03 10.03
CA GLY A 37 -13.24 -1.03 11.33
C GLY A 37 -11.77 -1.44 11.25
N LEU A 38 -11.33 -2.22 12.23
CA LEU A 38 -9.94 -2.70 12.35
C LEU A 38 -9.84 -4.13 11.85
N VAL A 39 -8.92 -4.39 10.92
CA VAL A 39 -8.49 -5.73 10.52
C VAL A 39 -7.07 -5.93 11.03
N MET A 40 -6.87 -6.88 11.93
CA MET A 40 -5.54 -7.18 12.46
C MET A 40 -4.73 -8.02 11.48
N GLU A 41 -5.29 -9.13 11.01
CA GLU A 41 -4.59 -10.06 10.12
C GLU A 41 -5.55 -10.66 9.09
N SER A 42 -5.09 -10.74 7.84
CA SER A 42 -5.77 -11.53 6.80
C SER A 42 -4.80 -12.12 5.80
N SER A 43 -5.10 -13.35 5.35
CA SER A 43 -4.31 -14.01 4.32
C SER A 43 -4.87 -13.93 2.90
N HIS A 44 -5.93 -13.14 2.70
CA HIS A 44 -6.62 -13.07 1.40
C HIS A 44 -7.06 -11.64 1.07
N ILE A 45 -8.28 -11.45 0.55
CA ILE A 45 -8.74 -10.17 0.02
C ILE A 45 -9.37 -9.31 1.11
N ILE A 46 -8.87 -8.08 1.28
CA ILE A 46 -9.47 -7.06 2.13
C ILE A 46 -9.99 -5.90 1.28
N GLN A 47 -11.25 -5.52 1.49
CA GLN A 47 -11.78 -4.22 1.12
C GLN A 47 -12.05 -3.42 2.40
N SER A 48 -11.28 -2.36 2.64
CA SER A 48 -11.35 -1.61 3.89
C SER A 48 -11.46 -0.09 3.69
N THR A 49 -12.24 0.57 4.55
CA THR A 49 -12.15 2.03 4.73
C THR A 49 -11.52 2.40 6.08
N GLY A 50 -11.25 1.39 6.92
CA GLY A 50 -10.65 1.56 8.24
C GLY A 50 -9.16 1.25 8.25
N LEU A 51 -8.70 0.56 9.30
CA LEU A 51 -7.29 0.25 9.50
C LEU A 51 -7.02 -1.24 9.23
N VAL A 52 -5.98 -1.52 8.45
CA VAL A 52 -5.46 -2.87 8.19
C VAL A 52 -4.05 -2.93 8.75
N MET A 53 -3.83 -3.80 9.74
CA MET A 53 -2.52 -3.94 10.38
C MET A 53 -1.57 -4.83 9.57
N GLU A 54 -2.07 -5.94 9.03
CA GLU A 54 -1.27 -6.90 8.28
C GLU A 54 -2.14 -7.64 7.26
N SER A 55 -1.59 -7.87 6.06
CA SER A 55 -2.19 -8.76 5.06
C SER A 55 -1.13 -9.47 4.23
N SER A 56 -1.38 -10.71 3.83
CA SER A 56 -0.47 -11.41 2.94
C SER A 56 -0.80 -11.35 1.44
N ASP A 57 -1.91 -10.73 1.06
CA ASP A 57 -2.45 -10.84 -0.31
C ASP A 57 -2.98 -9.48 -0.83
N ILE A 58 -4.26 -9.37 -1.21
CA ILE A 58 -4.77 -8.18 -1.90
C ILE A 58 -5.52 -7.26 -0.93
N ILE A 59 -5.11 -6.00 -0.87
CA ILE A 59 -5.85 -4.93 -0.18
C ILE A 59 -6.38 -3.91 -1.17
N GLN A 60 -7.67 -3.59 -1.04
CA GLN A 60 -8.26 -2.34 -1.54
C GLN A 60 -8.64 -1.48 -0.34
N SER A 61 -7.93 -0.36 -0.14
CA SER A 61 -8.12 0.49 1.05
C SER A 61 -8.33 1.97 0.71
N ALA A 62 -9.26 2.60 1.44
CA ALA A 62 -9.32 4.06 1.53
C ALA A 62 -8.76 4.59 2.85
N GLY A 63 -8.37 3.70 3.76
CA GLY A 63 -7.87 4.04 5.10
C GLY A 63 -6.36 3.82 5.23
N LEU A 64 -5.95 3.31 6.39
CA LEU A 64 -4.55 3.04 6.70
C LEU A 64 -4.23 1.56 6.47
N VAL A 65 -3.16 1.28 5.73
CA VAL A 65 -2.52 -0.03 5.63
C VAL A 65 -1.14 0.08 6.27
N ARG A 66 -0.92 -0.68 7.34
CA ARG A 66 0.39 -0.69 8.00
C ARG A 66 1.37 -1.56 7.25
N GLU A 67 1.01 -2.81 6.98
CA GLU A 67 1.92 -3.80 6.41
C GLU A 67 1.19 -4.70 5.41
N SER A 68 1.80 -4.95 4.25
CA SER A 68 1.31 -5.92 3.27
C SER A 68 2.44 -6.58 2.50
N SER A 69 2.30 -7.86 2.19
CA SER A 69 3.32 -8.59 1.43
C SER A 69 3.05 -8.70 -0.08
N HIS A 70 1.92 -8.20 -0.59
CA HIS A 70 1.55 -8.46 -1.98
C HIS A 70 0.98 -7.23 -2.72
N ILE A 71 -0.32 -7.11 -2.92
CA ILE A 71 -0.88 -6.05 -3.76
C ILE A 71 -1.73 -5.10 -2.93
N ILE A 72 -1.39 -3.82 -2.96
CA ILE A 72 -2.21 -2.75 -2.38
C ILE A 72 -2.73 -1.85 -3.50
N GLN A 73 -4.04 -1.62 -3.50
CA GLN A 73 -4.68 -0.49 -4.16
C GLN A 73 -5.20 0.45 -3.06
N SER A 74 -4.59 1.64 -2.93
CA SER A 74 -4.92 2.56 -1.84
C SER A 74 -5.18 3.99 -2.29
N THR A 75 -6.15 4.65 -1.66
CA THR A 75 -6.29 6.12 -1.72
C THR A 75 -5.88 6.79 -0.41
N GLY A 76 -5.53 6.00 0.61
CA GLY A 76 -5.15 6.47 1.94
C GLY A 76 -3.64 6.36 2.20
N LEU A 77 -3.28 5.97 3.42
CA LEU A 77 -1.89 5.81 3.85
C LEU A 77 -1.46 4.35 3.73
N VAL A 78 -0.30 4.12 3.12
CA VAL A 78 0.43 2.84 3.16
C VAL A 78 1.75 3.08 3.86
N MET A 79 2.00 2.39 4.98
CA MET A 79 3.25 2.53 5.71
C MET A 79 4.33 1.64 5.11
N GLU A 80 4.07 0.34 4.96
CA GLU A 80 5.05 -0.61 4.44
C GLU A 80 4.41 -1.61 3.47
N SER A 81 5.08 -1.88 2.35
CA SER A 81 4.73 -3.03 1.51
C SER A 81 5.91 -3.57 0.70
N SER A 82 6.00 -4.89 0.64
CA SER A 82 7.14 -5.57 0.00
C SER A 82 7.00 -5.78 -1.51
N HIS A 83 5.82 -5.55 -2.11
CA HIS A 83 5.60 -5.93 -3.51
C HIS A 83 4.96 -4.81 -4.36
N ILE A 84 3.66 -4.84 -4.69
CA ILE A 84 3.06 -3.88 -5.64
C ILE A 84 2.11 -2.93 -4.93
N ILE A 85 2.33 -1.63 -5.12
CA ILE A 85 1.44 -0.58 -4.64
C ILE A 85 0.92 0.24 -5.82
N GLN A 86 -0.40 0.38 -5.90
CA GLN A 86 -1.08 1.39 -6.70
C GLN A 86 -1.72 2.39 -5.74
N SER A 87 -1.19 3.61 -5.64
CA SER A 87 -1.63 4.59 -4.65
C SER A 87 -1.98 5.95 -5.24
N ALA A 88 -3.06 6.55 -4.75
CA ALA A 88 -3.31 7.98 -4.91
C ALA A 88 -3.01 8.81 -3.65
N GLY A 89 -2.61 8.13 -2.56
CA GLY A 89 -2.34 8.74 -1.26
C GLY A 89 -0.85 8.80 -0.92
N LEU A 90 -0.54 8.53 0.34
CA LEU A 90 0.84 8.55 0.87
C LEU A 90 1.38 7.12 0.98
N VAL A 91 2.57 6.90 0.45
CA VAL A 91 3.35 5.68 0.63
C VAL A 91 4.64 6.04 1.38
N LEU A 92 4.85 5.47 2.56
CA LEU A 92 6.07 5.72 3.32
C LEU A 92 7.20 4.84 2.78
N GLU A 93 7.03 3.52 2.77
CA GLU A 93 8.08 2.59 2.38
C GLU A 93 7.57 1.49 1.45
N SER A 94 8.36 1.15 0.42
CA SER A 94 8.14 -0.06 -0.36
C SER A 94 9.40 -0.67 -0.98
N SER A 95 9.46 -1.99 -1.00
CA SER A 95 10.62 -2.71 -1.51
C SER A 95 10.62 -2.96 -3.03
N HIS A 96 9.48 -2.86 -3.73
CA HIS A 96 9.40 -3.33 -5.12
C HIS A 96 8.79 -2.31 -6.10
N ILE A 97 7.50 -2.39 -6.43
CA ILE A 97 6.91 -1.56 -7.49
C ILE A 97 5.86 -0.62 -6.92
N ILE A 98 6.02 0.68 -7.16
CA ILE A 98 5.04 1.70 -6.84
C ILE A 98 4.55 2.36 -8.13
N GLN A 99 3.23 2.40 -8.31
CA GLN A 99 2.54 3.31 -9.22
C GLN A 99 1.78 4.32 -8.38
N SER A 100 2.21 5.58 -8.37
CA SER A 100 1.62 6.60 -7.51
C SER A 100 1.28 7.90 -8.23
N VAL A 101 0.15 8.50 -7.89
CA VAL A 101 -0.13 9.92 -8.21
C VAL A 101 -0.02 10.82 -6.98
N GLY A 102 0.25 10.24 -5.81
CA GLY A 102 0.41 10.94 -4.54
C GLY A 102 1.87 11.11 -4.14
N LEU A 103 2.15 10.94 -2.85
CA LEU A 103 3.48 11.12 -2.28
C LEU A 103 4.13 9.78 -1.97
N VAL A 104 5.39 9.62 -2.36
CA VAL A 104 6.24 8.46 -2.02
C VAL A 104 7.46 8.97 -1.27
N LEU A 105 7.66 8.49 -0.04
CA LEU A 105 8.85 8.84 0.73
C LEU A 105 10.03 7.98 0.29
N GLU A 106 9.91 6.66 0.38
CA GLU A 106 11.03 5.75 0.14
C GLU A 106 10.62 4.55 -0.71
N SER A 107 11.48 4.18 -1.66
CA SER A 107 11.34 2.95 -2.43
C SER A 107 12.66 2.34 -2.87
N SER A 108 12.78 1.01 -2.74
CA SER A 108 14.01 0.32 -3.12
C SER A 108 14.16 0.03 -4.63
N HIS A 109 13.08 -0.07 -5.41
CA HIS A 109 13.16 -0.65 -6.76
C HIS A 109 12.58 0.20 -7.88
N ILE A 110 11.27 0.19 -8.13
CA ILE A 110 10.69 0.85 -9.32
C ILE A 110 9.56 1.76 -8.89
N ILE A 111 9.69 3.04 -9.21
CA ILE A 111 8.62 4.02 -9.06
C ILE A 111 8.17 4.52 -10.44
N GLN A 112 6.87 4.46 -10.69
CA GLN A 112 6.18 5.25 -11.70
C GLN A 112 5.30 6.27 -10.98
N SER A 113 5.67 7.56 -11.04
CA SER A 113 4.97 8.59 -10.27
C SER A 113 4.53 9.79 -11.12
N ALA A 114 3.35 10.32 -10.84
CA ALA A 114 2.95 11.66 -11.29
C ALA A 114 3.02 12.70 -10.15
N GLY A 115 3.30 12.27 -8.92
CA GLY A 115 3.36 13.11 -7.73
C GLY A 115 4.78 13.36 -7.24
N LEU A 116 4.96 13.44 -5.91
CA LEU A 116 6.24 13.73 -5.29
C LEU A 116 6.93 12.44 -4.86
N VAL A 117 8.21 12.30 -5.19
CA VAL A 117 9.09 11.22 -4.74
C VAL A 117 10.25 11.83 -3.97
N MET A 118 10.40 11.45 -2.70
CA MET A 118 11.53 11.91 -1.90
C MET A 118 12.79 11.10 -2.21
N GLU A 119 12.75 9.79 -2.07
CA GLU A 119 13.93 8.93 -2.18
C GLU A 119 13.63 7.64 -2.96
N SER A 120 14.57 7.22 -3.81
CA SER A 120 14.58 5.87 -4.36
C SER A 120 15.95 5.34 -4.69
N SER A 121 16.16 4.05 -4.47
CA SER A 121 17.45 3.41 -4.73
C SER A 121 17.71 3.05 -6.20
N HIS A 122 16.69 2.80 -7.04
CA HIS A 122 16.94 2.13 -8.33
C HIS A 122 16.36 2.86 -9.56
N ILE A 123 15.07 2.73 -9.89
CA ILE A 123 14.49 3.29 -11.11
C ILE A 123 13.29 4.18 -10.79
N ILE A 124 13.34 5.43 -11.22
CA ILE A 124 12.21 6.36 -11.19
C ILE A 124 11.84 6.78 -12.61
N GLN A 125 10.57 6.58 -12.96
CA GLN A 125 9.90 7.25 -14.05
C GLN A 125 8.88 8.24 -13.48
N SER A 126 9.16 9.54 -13.54
CA SER A 126 8.31 10.56 -12.91
C SER A 126 7.85 11.67 -13.86
N ALA A 127 6.59 12.07 -13.75
CA ALA A 127 6.11 13.34 -14.33
C ALA A 127 6.05 14.47 -13.28
N GLY A 128 6.25 14.14 -12.01
CA GLY A 128 6.23 15.08 -10.89
C GLY A 128 7.63 15.43 -10.39
N LEU A 129 7.74 15.73 -9.09
CA LEU A 129 8.98 16.18 -8.46
C LEU A 129 9.75 15.00 -7.84
N VAL A 130 11.05 14.93 -8.10
CA VAL A 130 11.98 13.94 -7.52
C VAL A 130 13.07 14.68 -6.76
N LEU A 131 13.28 14.33 -5.49
CA LEU A 131 14.31 14.94 -4.64
C LEU A 131 15.64 14.18 -4.66
N GLU A 132 15.62 12.86 -4.52
CA GLU A 132 16.83 12.04 -4.44
C GLU A 132 16.64 10.70 -5.14
N SER A 133 17.70 10.24 -5.82
CA SER A 133 17.78 8.86 -6.28
C SER A 133 19.21 8.40 -6.48
N SER A 134 19.45 7.11 -6.32
CA SER A 134 20.81 6.57 -6.41
C SER A 134 21.22 6.08 -7.81
N HIS A 135 20.30 5.82 -8.74
CA HIS A 135 20.61 5.11 -10.00
C HIS A 135 20.02 5.76 -11.26
N ILE A 136 18.74 5.52 -11.61
CA ILE A 136 18.18 5.93 -12.91
C ILE A 136 16.91 6.79 -12.71
N ILE A 137 16.94 8.04 -13.18
CA ILE A 137 15.74 8.90 -13.24
C ILE A 137 15.42 9.32 -14.68
N GLN A 138 14.29 8.83 -15.18
CA GLN A 138 13.59 9.43 -16.31
C GLN A 138 12.48 10.34 -15.78
N SER A 139 12.67 11.66 -15.81
CA SER A 139 11.63 12.60 -15.39
C SER A 139 11.37 13.68 -16.42
N THR A 140 10.09 13.98 -16.65
CA THR A 140 9.64 15.17 -17.39
C THR A 140 9.26 16.32 -16.46
N GLY A 141 9.22 16.08 -15.15
CA GLY A 141 8.96 17.08 -14.11
C GLY A 141 10.25 17.71 -13.56
N LEU A 142 10.13 18.49 -12.47
CA LEU A 142 11.29 19.10 -11.81
C LEU A 142 12.13 18.06 -11.07
N LYS A 143 13.44 18.12 -11.27
CA LYS A 143 14.44 17.40 -10.48
C LYS A 143 15.11 18.38 -9.52
N SER A 144 15.10 18.10 -8.23
CA SER A 144 16.02 18.73 -7.30
C SER A 144 17.28 17.88 -7.30
N PHE A 145 18.43 18.45 -7.66
CA PHE A 145 19.71 17.76 -7.57
C PHE A 145 20.34 18.06 -6.21
N SER A 146 20.97 17.06 -5.59
CA SER A 146 21.84 17.25 -4.44
C SER A 146 23.17 17.84 -4.93
N LEU A 147 23.83 18.66 -4.11
CA LEU A 147 25.14 19.27 -4.43
C LEU A 147 26.24 18.24 -4.79
N LEU A 148 26.01 16.94 -4.57
CA LEU A 148 26.93 15.86 -4.94
C LEU A 148 26.90 15.50 -6.44
N ASP A 149 25.90 15.93 -7.21
CA ASP A 149 25.80 15.61 -8.64
C ASP A 149 26.84 16.35 -9.51
N PHE A 150 27.69 17.20 -8.91
CA PHE A 150 28.78 17.92 -9.57
C PHE A 150 30.15 17.23 -9.54
N PHE A 151 30.25 16.02 -8.99
CA PHE A 151 31.48 15.22 -9.01
C PHE A 151 31.28 13.89 -9.74
N PHE A 152 31.13 13.94 -11.07
CA PHE A 152 31.72 12.98 -12.02
C PHE A 152 31.76 13.57 -13.43
#